data_AF-A0A2V4NU75-F1
#
_entry.id   AF-A0A2V4NU75-F1
#
_cell.length_a   1.000
_cell.length_b   1.000
_cell.length_c   1.000
_cell.angle_alpha   90.00
_cell.angle_beta   90.00
_cell.angle_gamma   90.00
#
_symmetry.space_group_name_H-M   'P 1'
#
loop_
_entity.id
_entity.type
_entity.pdbx_description
1 polymer ?
#
loop_
_entity_poly.entity_id
_entity_poly.type
_entity_poly.pdbx_seq_one_letter_code
_entity_poly.pdbx_strand_id
1 'polypeptide(L)'
;MHGLMGTAATHFGACAQLWTRPVVTPGLPGHGADPQVPAHPARVAIERLQAEIRAQEQAPLLVGLSYLGAAVALRAAQAADSGAVHGVVLSGYSLVVGPSTLGRWLTGFIGLAAQQQATRDHFAALHGPDWDHLLTATAAELSDGCLVLPDAADLARLELPVLLANGALLENERLSAQPAAEAGADVALLAGAGHLVPPDSPRSFVAVVEEFSDRIDQRRTTFHERRRAAERQQTAAVPDGAAA
;
A
#
# COMPACT_ATOMS: atom_id res chain seq x y z
N MET A 1 -6.89 -1.40 -1.27
CA MET A 1 -6.24 -2.61 -1.85
C MET A 1 -5.83 -3.56 -0.73
N HIS A 2 -6.37 -4.78 -0.74
CA HIS A 2 -6.05 -5.79 0.26
C HIS A 2 -4.71 -6.51 -0.05
N GLY A 3 -4.13 -7.19 0.93
CA GLY A 3 -2.99 -8.09 0.75
C GLY A 3 -3.31 -9.43 0.07
N LEU A 4 -2.27 -10.21 -0.20
CA LEU A 4 -2.31 -11.56 -0.77
C LEU A 4 -3.14 -12.51 0.10
N MET A 5 -3.97 -13.36 -0.51
CA MET A 5 -4.92 -14.27 0.15
C MET A 5 -5.95 -13.58 1.06
N GLY A 6 -6.09 -12.27 0.92
CA GLY A 6 -7.15 -11.50 1.55
C GLY A 6 -8.28 -11.17 0.59
N THR A 7 -9.28 -10.50 1.14
CA THR A 7 -10.31 -9.78 0.38
C THR A 7 -10.53 -8.44 1.05
N ALA A 8 -11.29 -7.55 0.42
CA ALA A 8 -11.74 -6.33 1.08
C ALA A 8 -12.45 -6.62 2.42
N ALA A 9 -13.31 -7.64 2.45
CA ALA A 9 -14.06 -8.01 3.64
C ALA A 9 -13.15 -8.54 4.76
N THR A 10 -12.20 -9.42 4.45
CA THR A 10 -11.31 -9.99 5.49
C THR A 10 -10.27 -8.99 5.98
N HIS A 11 -9.79 -8.09 5.12
CA HIS A 11 -8.72 -7.16 5.46
C HIS A 11 -9.18 -5.77 5.88
N PHE A 12 -10.38 -5.34 5.54
CA PHE A 12 -10.90 -4.02 5.91
C PHE A 12 -12.32 -4.04 6.48
N GLY A 13 -12.96 -5.21 6.60
CA GLY A 13 -14.34 -5.31 7.06
C GLY A 13 -14.56 -4.70 8.45
N ALA A 14 -13.59 -4.86 9.37
CA ALA A 14 -13.63 -4.26 10.70
C ALA A 14 -13.61 -2.71 10.68
N CYS A 15 -13.15 -2.11 9.59
CA CYS A 15 -13.10 -0.66 9.39
C CYS A 15 -14.33 -0.10 8.68
N ALA A 16 -15.17 -0.94 8.06
CA ALA A 16 -16.19 -0.51 7.10
C ALA A 16 -17.15 0.55 7.65
N GLN A 17 -17.56 0.43 8.91
CA GLN A 17 -18.49 1.36 9.58
C GLN A 17 -17.80 2.55 10.25
N LEU A 18 -16.46 2.57 10.27
CA LEU A 18 -15.69 3.60 10.96
C LEU A 18 -15.30 4.76 10.03
N TRP A 19 -15.28 4.51 8.72
CA TRP A 19 -15.00 5.54 7.73
C TRP A 19 -16.09 6.61 7.69
N THR A 20 -15.67 7.86 7.68
CA THR A 20 -16.53 9.04 7.48
C THR A 20 -16.55 9.47 6.02
N ARG A 21 -15.55 9.07 5.24
CA ARG A 21 -15.43 9.31 3.80
C ARG A 21 -15.92 8.09 2.99
N PRO A 22 -16.43 8.25 1.76
CA PRO A 22 -16.75 7.13 0.88
C PRO A 22 -15.54 6.24 0.62
N VAL A 23 -15.74 4.92 0.65
CA VAL A 23 -14.67 3.93 0.43
C VAL A 23 -15.06 3.00 -0.71
N VAL A 24 -14.17 2.90 -1.70
CA VAL A 24 -14.23 1.87 -2.73
C VAL A 24 -13.20 0.80 -2.40
N THR A 25 -13.61 -0.47 -2.50
CA THR A 25 -12.72 -1.61 -2.25
C THR A 25 -12.61 -2.50 -3.49
N PRO A 26 -11.74 -2.14 -4.45
CA PRO A 26 -11.50 -3.00 -5.61
C PRO A 26 -10.97 -4.36 -5.17
N GLY A 27 -11.51 -5.43 -5.75
CA GLY A 27 -10.98 -6.78 -5.58
C GLY A 27 -9.71 -6.98 -6.41
N LEU A 28 -8.74 -7.71 -5.85
CA LEU A 28 -7.59 -8.17 -6.63
C LEU A 28 -8.01 -9.34 -7.54
N PRO A 29 -7.44 -9.46 -8.75
CA PRO A 29 -7.65 -10.62 -9.62
C PRO A 29 -7.30 -11.92 -8.89
N GLY A 30 -8.09 -12.97 -9.13
CA GLY A 30 -7.96 -14.27 -8.47
C GLY A 30 -8.45 -14.31 -7.02
N HIS A 31 -8.95 -13.21 -6.45
CA HIS A 31 -9.39 -13.16 -5.06
C HIS A 31 -10.91 -12.99 -4.91
N GLY A 32 -11.52 -13.73 -3.97
CA GLY A 32 -12.91 -13.51 -3.58
C GLY A 32 -13.88 -13.78 -4.73
N ALA A 33 -14.68 -12.75 -5.06
CA ALA A 33 -15.67 -12.81 -6.12
C ALA A 33 -15.09 -12.75 -7.55
N ASP A 34 -13.79 -12.49 -7.71
CA ASP A 34 -13.09 -12.59 -8.98
C ASP A 34 -12.10 -13.76 -8.95
N PRO A 35 -12.57 -15.01 -9.14
CA PRO A 35 -11.75 -16.20 -8.98
C PRO A 35 -10.76 -16.40 -10.14
N GLN A 36 -10.87 -15.65 -11.24
CA GLN A 36 -10.01 -15.86 -12.40
C GLN A 36 -8.61 -15.33 -12.11
N VAL A 37 -7.62 -16.22 -12.09
CA VAL A 37 -6.20 -15.88 -11.93
C VAL A 37 -5.61 -15.58 -13.32
N PRO A 38 -5.25 -14.32 -13.63
CA PRO A 38 -4.54 -14.02 -14.87
C PRO A 38 -3.06 -14.45 -14.76
N ALA A 39 -2.36 -14.52 -15.89
CA ALA A 39 -0.93 -14.86 -15.91
C ALA A 39 -0.05 -13.88 -15.08
N HIS A 40 -0.49 -12.62 -14.99
CA HIS A 40 0.19 -11.57 -14.25
C HIS A 40 -0.79 -10.83 -13.31
N PRO A 41 -1.14 -11.41 -12.13
CA PRO A 41 -2.14 -10.86 -11.22
C PRO A 41 -1.87 -9.44 -10.73
N ALA A 42 -0.63 -9.12 -10.33
CA ALA A 42 -0.27 -7.80 -9.83
C ALA A 42 -0.33 -6.75 -10.93
N ARG A 43 0.16 -7.07 -12.15
CA ARG A 43 0.05 -6.16 -13.30
C ARG A 43 -1.40 -5.82 -13.60
N VAL A 44 -2.27 -6.83 -13.69
CA VAL A 44 -3.71 -6.61 -13.93
C VAL A 44 -4.35 -5.83 -12.80
N ALA A 45 -3.94 -6.05 -11.54
CA ALA A 45 -4.43 -5.29 -10.40
C ALA A 45 -4.05 -3.80 -10.48
N ILE A 46 -2.81 -3.48 -10.89
CA ILE A 46 -2.35 -2.10 -11.11
C ILE A 46 -3.17 -1.43 -12.20
N GLU A 47 -3.32 -2.09 -13.35
CA GLU A 47 -4.09 -1.56 -14.50
C GLU A 47 -5.55 -1.26 -14.11
N ARG A 48 -6.18 -2.16 -13.35
CA ARG A 48 -7.55 -1.98 -12.84
C ARG A 48 -7.63 -0.84 -11.85
N LEU A 49 -6.69 -0.71 -10.92
CA LEU A 49 -6.68 0.40 -9.98
C LEU A 49 -6.45 1.75 -10.70
N GLN A 50 -5.62 1.79 -11.73
CA GLN A 50 -5.46 3.00 -12.56
C GLN A 50 -6.76 3.36 -13.29
N ALA A 51 -7.50 2.36 -13.79
CA ALA A 51 -8.81 2.62 -14.39
C ALA A 51 -9.79 3.16 -13.37
N GLU A 52 -9.78 2.63 -12.14
CA GLU A 52 -10.60 3.12 -11.03
C GLU A 52 -10.25 4.56 -10.68
N ILE A 53 -8.96 4.91 -10.55
CA ILE A 53 -8.49 6.28 -10.29
C ILE A 53 -9.02 7.24 -11.36
N ARG A 54 -8.92 6.88 -12.64
CA ARG A 54 -9.41 7.72 -13.75
C ARG A 54 -10.93 7.88 -13.77
N ALA A 55 -11.67 6.96 -13.18
CA ALA A 55 -13.13 7.00 -13.11
C ALA A 55 -13.63 7.87 -11.94
N GLN A 56 -12.77 8.23 -10.98
CA GLN A 56 -13.17 9.07 -9.85
C GLN A 56 -13.26 10.55 -10.25
N GLU A 57 -14.30 11.23 -9.78
CA GLU A 57 -14.45 12.69 -9.96
C GLU A 57 -13.46 13.48 -9.09
N GLN A 58 -13.06 12.91 -7.96
CA GLN A 58 -12.11 13.49 -7.02
C GLN A 58 -10.89 12.59 -6.89
N ALA A 59 -9.71 13.19 -6.74
CA ALA A 59 -8.48 12.46 -6.51
C ALA A 59 -8.62 11.57 -5.26
N PRO A 60 -8.53 10.23 -5.37
CA PRO A 60 -8.71 9.36 -4.22
C PRO A 60 -7.45 9.29 -3.36
N LEU A 61 -7.63 9.02 -2.07
CA LEU A 61 -6.57 8.52 -1.19
C LEU A 61 -6.47 7.00 -1.36
N LEU A 62 -5.33 6.51 -1.82
CA LEU A 62 -5.14 5.07 -2.03
C LEU A 62 -4.62 4.43 -0.75
N VAL A 63 -5.23 3.32 -0.33
CA VAL A 63 -4.80 2.55 0.84
C VAL A 63 -4.41 1.14 0.42
N GLY A 64 -3.14 0.77 0.63
CA GLY A 64 -2.59 -0.54 0.33
C GLY A 64 -2.15 -1.29 1.58
N LEU A 65 -2.63 -2.52 1.76
CA LEU A 65 -2.25 -3.39 2.87
C LEU A 65 -1.34 -4.52 2.41
N SER A 66 -0.33 -4.84 3.23
CA SER A 66 0.66 -5.88 2.98
C SER A 66 1.46 -5.63 1.69
N TYR A 67 2.41 -6.49 1.37
CA TYR A 67 3.31 -6.30 0.23
C TYR A 67 2.57 -6.17 -1.10
N LEU A 68 1.54 -7.00 -1.34
CA LEU A 68 0.77 -6.96 -2.59
C LEU A 68 -0.10 -5.69 -2.69
N GLY A 69 -0.91 -5.39 -1.66
CA GLY A 69 -1.79 -4.23 -1.69
C GLY A 69 -1.03 -2.90 -1.70
N ALA A 70 0.08 -2.81 -0.94
CA ALA A 70 0.97 -1.66 -0.93
C ALA A 70 1.65 -1.45 -2.29
N ALA A 71 2.18 -2.53 -2.90
CA ALA A 71 2.78 -2.45 -4.24
C ALA A 71 1.76 -1.99 -5.28
N VAL A 72 0.57 -2.62 -5.32
CA VAL A 72 -0.47 -2.24 -6.28
C VAL A 72 -0.88 -0.77 -6.12
N ALA A 73 -1.11 -0.31 -4.89
CA ALA A 73 -1.51 1.08 -4.61
C ALA A 73 -0.43 2.08 -5.05
N LEU A 74 0.82 1.86 -4.66
CA LEU A 74 1.90 2.79 -4.95
C LEU A 74 2.27 2.80 -6.44
N ARG A 75 2.32 1.64 -7.09
CA ARG A 75 2.62 1.57 -8.53
C ARG A 75 1.51 2.17 -9.38
N ALA A 76 0.25 2.00 -9.00
CA ALA A 76 -0.87 2.68 -9.67
C ALA A 76 -0.78 4.20 -9.51
N ALA A 77 -0.43 4.70 -8.32
CA ALA A 77 -0.24 6.13 -8.08
C ALA A 77 0.94 6.72 -8.87
N GLN A 78 2.07 6.00 -8.95
CA GLN A 78 3.24 6.41 -9.74
C GLN A 78 2.94 6.58 -11.23
N ALA A 79 2.04 5.77 -11.75
CA ALA A 79 1.65 5.77 -13.15
C ALA A 79 0.37 6.59 -13.43
N ALA A 80 -0.15 7.31 -12.42
CA ALA A 80 -1.28 8.22 -12.59
C ALA A 80 -0.80 9.62 -12.96
N ASP A 81 -1.68 10.41 -13.59
CA ASP A 81 -1.39 11.81 -13.92
C ASP A 81 -1.18 12.65 -12.65
N SER A 82 -0.41 13.72 -12.76
CA SER A 82 -0.17 14.64 -11.64
C SER A 82 -1.48 15.20 -11.10
N GLY A 83 -1.69 15.06 -9.79
CA GLY A 83 -2.93 15.46 -9.11
C GLY A 83 -4.10 14.50 -9.24
N ALA A 84 -3.97 13.38 -9.95
CA ALA A 84 -5.02 12.37 -10.05
C ALA A 84 -5.18 11.53 -8.77
N VAL A 85 -4.21 11.57 -7.86
CA VAL A 85 -4.21 10.84 -6.58
C VAL A 85 -3.91 11.82 -5.45
N HIS A 86 -4.71 11.78 -4.38
CA HIS A 86 -4.59 12.68 -3.24
C HIS A 86 -3.39 12.34 -2.35
N GLY A 87 -3.15 11.04 -2.17
CA GLY A 87 -2.10 10.49 -1.33
C GLY A 87 -2.06 8.97 -1.42
N VAL A 88 -1.05 8.36 -0.81
CA VAL A 88 -0.94 6.90 -0.68
C VAL A 88 -0.67 6.52 0.77
N VAL A 89 -1.39 5.52 1.28
CA VAL A 89 -1.15 4.88 2.57
C VAL A 89 -0.64 3.46 2.32
N LEU A 90 0.52 3.15 2.89
CA LEU A 90 1.08 1.80 2.97
C LEU A 90 0.90 1.28 4.39
N SER A 91 0.38 0.07 4.55
CA SER A 91 0.14 -0.53 5.87
C SER A 91 0.56 -1.99 5.89
N GLY A 92 1.07 -2.46 7.03
CA GLY A 92 1.63 -3.80 7.16
C GLY A 92 2.78 -4.02 6.17
N TYR A 93 3.60 -2.99 5.95
CA TYR A 93 4.61 -2.99 4.89
C TYR A 93 6.01 -2.74 5.45
N SER A 94 7.02 -3.43 4.91
CA SER A 94 8.40 -3.26 5.35
C SER A 94 9.32 -2.86 4.20
N LEU A 95 9.93 -1.68 4.31
CA LEU A 95 10.98 -1.18 3.42
C LEU A 95 12.33 -1.88 3.64
N VAL A 96 12.52 -2.54 4.78
CA VAL A 96 13.76 -3.28 5.08
C VAL A 96 13.73 -4.74 4.59
N VAL A 97 12.60 -5.20 4.06
CA VAL A 97 12.43 -6.56 3.54
C VAL A 97 12.51 -6.52 2.02
N GLY A 98 13.63 -7.02 1.48
CA GLY A 98 13.82 -7.12 0.04
C GLY A 98 13.09 -8.31 -0.60
N PRO A 99 13.01 -8.36 -1.95
CA PRO A 99 12.32 -9.40 -2.70
C PRO A 99 12.76 -10.83 -2.37
N SER A 100 14.05 -11.04 -2.11
CA SER A 100 14.59 -12.38 -1.78
C SER A 100 14.09 -12.89 -0.42
N THR A 101 14.00 -12.02 0.59
CA THR A 101 13.46 -12.36 1.91
C THR A 101 11.96 -12.61 1.81
N LEU A 102 11.22 -11.73 1.12
CA LEU A 102 9.79 -11.93 0.90
C LEU A 102 9.51 -13.23 0.14
N GLY A 103 10.29 -13.53 -0.90
CA GLY A 103 10.18 -14.77 -1.68
C GLY A 103 10.35 -16.01 -0.80
N ARG A 104 11.31 -16.01 0.14
CA ARG A 104 11.44 -17.12 1.11
C ARG A 104 10.24 -17.25 2.03
N TRP A 105 9.70 -16.14 2.54
CA TRP A 105 8.51 -16.17 3.37
C TRP A 105 7.30 -16.69 2.61
N LEU A 106 7.13 -16.26 1.36
CA LEU A 106 6.06 -16.71 0.49
C LEU A 106 6.17 -18.21 0.18
N THR A 107 7.37 -18.71 -0.14
CA THR A 107 7.61 -20.15 -0.32
C THR A 107 7.25 -20.95 0.93
N GLY A 108 7.66 -20.48 2.12
CA GLY A 108 7.29 -21.11 3.39
C GLY A 108 5.78 -21.10 3.64
N PHE A 109 5.13 -19.96 3.38
CA PHE A 109 3.69 -19.82 3.52
C PHE A 109 2.93 -20.76 2.57
N ILE A 110 3.33 -20.84 1.30
CA ILE A 110 2.74 -21.76 0.31
C ILE A 110 2.86 -23.21 0.78
N GLY A 111 4.05 -23.61 1.26
CA GLY A 111 4.28 -24.95 1.79
C GLY A 111 3.39 -25.28 2.99
N LEU A 112 3.27 -24.35 3.95
CA LEU A 112 2.41 -24.53 5.12
C LEU A 112 0.92 -24.57 4.75
N ALA A 113 0.47 -23.67 3.87
CA ALA A 113 -0.90 -23.63 3.39
C ALA A 113 -1.29 -24.94 2.67
N ALA A 114 -0.38 -25.52 1.89
CA ALA A 114 -0.59 -26.79 1.20
C ALA A 114 -0.65 -28.01 2.15
N GLN A 115 -0.05 -27.92 3.34
CA GLN A 115 -0.01 -29.02 4.31
C GLN A 115 -1.14 -28.97 5.35
N GLN A 116 -1.73 -27.80 5.60
CA GLN A 116 -2.75 -27.62 6.62
C GLN A 116 -4.16 -27.67 6.03
N GLN A 117 -4.89 -28.76 6.29
CA GLN A 117 -6.23 -28.98 5.75
C GLN A 117 -7.19 -27.80 6.00
N ALA A 118 -7.22 -27.27 7.23
CA ALA A 118 -8.07 -26.13 7.58
C ALA A 118 -7.76 -24.87 6.75
N THR A 119 -6.48 -24.61 6.46
CA THR A 119 -6.05 -23.48 5.63
C THR A 119 -6.46 -23.67 4.17
N ARG A 120 -6.32 -24.89 3.64
CA ARG A 120 -6.76 -25.23 2.28
C ARG A 120 -8.26 -25.04 2.12
N ASP A 121 -9.04 -25.56 3.07
CA ASP A 121 -10.50 -25.45 3.05
C ASP A 121 -10.93 -23.98 3.15
N HIS A 122 -10.26 -23.19 4.00
CA HIS A 122 -10.49 -21.76 4.12
C HIS A 122 -10.23 -21.02 2.80
N PHE A 123 -9.08 -21.24 2.16
CA PHE A 123 -8.75 -20.56 0.91
C PHE A 123 -9.59 -21.04 -0.27
N ALA A 124 -9.92 -22.33 -0.33
CA ALA A 124 -10.85 -22.84 -1.34
C ALA A 124 -12.24 -22.23 -1.20
N ALA A 125 -12.73 -22.05 0.04
CA ALA A 125 -14.00 -21.37 0.28
C ALA A 125 -13.95 -19.88 -0.08
N LEU A 126 -12.80 -19.22 0.14
CA LEU A 126 -12.65 -17.78 -0.07
C LEU A 126 -12.36 -17.39 -1.53
N HIS A 127 -11.58 -18.20 -2.25
CA HIS A 127 -11.03 -17.86 -3.57
C HIS A 127 -11.42 -18.87 -4.66
N GLY A 128 -12.10 -19.95 -4.30
CA GLY A 128 -12.43 -21.05 -5.23
C GLY A 128 -11.31 -22.09 -5.34
N PRO A 129 -11.48 -23.09 -6.23
CA PRO A 129 -10.59 -24.25 -6.31
C PRO A 129 -9.16 -23.90 -6.75
N ASP A 130 -8.96 -22.81 -7.48
CA ASP A 130 -7.66 -22.41 -8.07
C ASP A 130 -6.84 -21.45 -7.16
N TRP A 131 -7.14 -21.41 -5.86
CA TRP A 131 -6.49 -20.50 -4.91
C TRP A 131 -4.98 -20.72 -4.79
N ASP A 132 -4.51 -21.94 -5.03
CA ASP A 132 -3.08 -22.30 -5.01
C ASP A 132 -2.37 -21.78 -6.27
N HIS A 133 -3.04 -21.76 -7.41
CA HIS A 133 -2.55 -21.13 -8.62
C HIS A 133 -2.32 -19.63 -8.41
N LEU A 134 -3.21 -18.93 -7.70
CA LEU A 134 -3.02 -17.51 -7.36
C LEU A 134 -1.72 -17.27 -6.59
N LEU A 135 -1.42 -18.11 -5.59
CA LEU A 135 -0.21 -17.99 -4.79
C LEU A 135 1.06 -18.19 -5.63
N THR A 136 1.06 -19.24 -6.46
CA THR A 136 2.20 -19.54 -7.32
C THR A 136 2.40 -18.48 -8.41
N ALA A 137 1.33 -17.95 -9.00
CA ALA A 137 1.39 -16.84 -9.95
C ALA A 137 1.96 -15.56 -9.31
N THR A 138 1.50 -15.20 -8.11
CA THR A 138 2.03 -14.04 -7.38
C THR A 138 3.51 -14.22 -7.01
N ALA A 139 3.92 -15.43 -6.62
CA ALA A 139 5.32 -15.74 -6.34
C ALA A 139 6.20 -15.66 -7.60
N ALA A 140 5.66 -16.08 -8.75
CA ALA A 140 6.33 -15.96 -10.04
C ALA A 140 6.54 -14.49 -10.42
N GLU A 141 5.53 -13.63 -10.25
CA GLU A 141 5.66 -12.20 -10.54
C GLU A 141 6.68 -11.48 -9.65
N LEU A 142 6.84 -11.91 -8.39
CA LEU A 142 7.91 -11.38 -7.53
C LEU A 142 9.29 -11.77 -8.07
N SER A 143 9.39 -12.94 -8.70
CA SER A 143 10.66 -13.50 -9.19
C SER A 143 11.04 -12.96 -10.57
N ASP A 144 10.07 -12.74 -11.45
CA ASP A 144 10.28 -12.21 -12.81
C ASP A 144 10.30 -10.67 -12.86
N GLY A 145 9.93 -10.01 -11.76
CA GLY A 145 9.94 -8.55 -11.63
C GLY A 145 8.64 -7.86 -12.07
N CYS A 146 7.58 -8.60 -12.42
CA CYS A 146 6.26 -8.00 -12.66
C CYS A 146 5.65 -7.40 -11.39
N LEU A 147 5.91 -8.00 -10.22
CA LEU A 147 5.58 -7.45 -8.91
C LEU A 147 6.79 -6.72 -8.33
N VAL A 148 6.88 -5.41 -8.58
CA VAL A 148 7.96 -4.58 -8.03
C VAL A 148 7.54 -3.96 -6.70
N LEU A 149 8.17 -4.42 -5.62
CA LEU A 149 7.95 -3.90 -4.26
C LEU A 149 8.44 -2.44 -4.15
N PRO A 150 7.66 -1.53 -3.52
CA PRO A 150 8.11 -0.16 -3.25
C PRO A 150 9.36 -0.11 -2.35
N ASP A 151 10.35 0.69 -2.72
CA ASP A 151 11.50 0.97 -1.86
C ASP A 151 11.55 2.44 -1.38
N ALA A 152 12.52 2.77 -0.54
CA ALA A 152 12.66 4.14 -0.03
C ALA A 152 12.93 5.16 -1.15
N ALA A 153 13.57 4.75 -2.26
CA ALA A 153 13.82 5.63 -3.38
C ALA A 153 12.54 5.91 -4.19
N ASP A 154 11.63 4.94 -4.29
CA ASP A 154 10.30 5.12 -4.84
C ASP A 154 9.51 6.16 -4.05
N LEU A 155 9.55 6.08 -2.73
CA LEU A 155 8.91 7.05 -1.83
C LEU A 155 9.51 8.45 -2.01
N ALA A 156 10.84 8.55 -2.09
CA ALA A 156 11.53 9.82 -2.19
C ALA A 156 11.29 10.57 -3.52
N ARG A 157 11.03 9.83 -4.61
CA ARG A 157 10.72 10.37 -5.94
C ARG A 157 9.24 10.70 -6.14
N LEU A 158 8.37 10.30 -5.22
CA LEU A 158 6.94 10.41 -5.42
C LEU A 158 6.49 11.87 -5.21
N GLU A 159 5.83 12.44 -6.21
CA GLU A 159 5.33 13.82 -6.17
C GLU A 159 3.95 13.94 -5.51
N LEU A 160 3.71 13.14 -4.46
CA LEU A 160 2.49 13.19 -3.65
C LEU A 160 2.76 12.74 -2.20
N PRO A 161 1.88 13.08 -1.24
CA PRO A 161 2.01 12.65 0.15
C PRO A 161 1.89 11.13 0.33
N VAL A 162 2.80 10.55 1.11
CA VAL A 162 2.79 9.13 1.50
C VAL A 162 2.71 8.99 3.01
N LEU A 163 1.92 8.04 3.49
CA LEU A 163 1.89 7.60 4.88
C LEU A 163 2.29 6.12 4.97
N LEU A 164 3.22 5.79 5.88
CA LEU A 164 3.43 4.43 6.36
C LEU A 164 2.70 4.25 7.70
N ALA A 165 1.60 3.50 7.70
CA ALA A 165 0.78 3.20 8.87
C ALA A 165 0.93 1.72 9.26
N ASN A 166 1.94 1.41 10.06
CA ASN A 166 2.29 0.04 10.42
C ASN A 166 1.88 -0.36 11.83
N GLY A 167 1.79 -1.66 12.07
CA GLY A 167 1.67 -2.23 13.40
C GLY A 167 3.00 -2.21 14.15
N ALA A 168 2.94 -2.08 15.48
CA ALA A 168 4.13 -2.05 16.32
C ALA A 168 4.67 -3.45 16.71
N LEU A 169 3.92 -4.53 16.43
CA LEU A 169 4.29 -5.88 16.92
C LEU A 169 5.39 -6.57 16.10
N LEU A 170 5.50 -6.29 14.79
CA LEU A 170 6.50 -6.92 13.93
C LEU A 170 7.73 -6.03 13.76
N GLU A 171 8.90 -6.57 14.08
CA GLU A 171 10.16 -5.82 14.08
C GLU A 171 10.46 -5.17 12.73
N ASN A 172 10.34 -5.91 11.63
CA ASN A 172 10.66 -5.40 10.29
C ASN A 172 9.77 -4.22 9.88
N GLU A 173 8.48 -4.27 10.22
CA GLU A 173 7.53 -3.19 9.94
C GLU A 173 7.81 -1.95 10.79
N ARG A 174 8.21 -2.15 12.05
CA ARG A 174 8.62 -1.08 12.95
C ARG A 174 9.94 -0.43 12.50
N LEU A 175 10.93 -1.23 12.10
CA LEU A 175 12.21 -0.75 11.58
C LEU A 175 12.06 0.01 10.25
N SER A 176 10.95 -0.18 9.54
CA SER A 176 10.66 0.54 8.30
C SER A 176 10.21 1.99 8.52
N ALA A 177 9.88 2.38 9.76
CA ALA A 177 9.54 3.75 10.12
C ALA A 177 10.64 4.74 9.75
N GLN A 178 11.90 4.43 10.10
CA GLN A 178 13.03 5.31 9.85
C GLN A 178 13.27 5.56 8.34
N PRO A 179 13.48 4.53 7.49
CA PRO A 179 13.71 4.75 6.06
C PRO A 179 12.51 5.40 5.36
N ALA A 180 11.27 5.17 5.83
CA ALA A 180 10.10 5.86 5.31
C ALA A 180 10.14 7.36 5.62
N ALA A 181 10.44 7.73 6.87
CA ALA A 181 10.55 9.12 7.29
C ALA A 181 11.71 9.84 6.56
N GLU A 182 12.86 9.18 6.39
CA GLU A 182 14.00 9.70 5.62
C GLU A 182 13.67 9.88 4.13
N ALA A 183 12.86 8.99 3.56
CA ALA A 183 12.29 9.15 2.21
C ALA A 183 11.21 10.24 2.14
N GLY A 184 10.81 10.81 3.28
CA GLY A 184 9.85 11.90 3.44
C GLY A 184 8.39 11.50 3.41
N ALA A 185 8.08 10.26 3.78
CA ALA A 185 6.74 9.84 4.13
C ALA A 185 6.40 10.27 5.58
N ASP A 186 5.11 10.50 5.82
CA ASP A 186 4.56 10.49 7.17
C ASP A 186 4.58 9.06 7.73
N VAL A 187 4.72 8.92 9.05
CA VAL A 187 4.82 7.60 9.70
C VAL A 187 3.94 7.53 10.93
N ALA A 188 3.18 6.44 11.04
CA ALA A 188 2.39 6.10 12.21
C ALA A 188 2.64 4.62 12.60
N LEU A 189 2.93 4.39 13.87
CA LEU A 189 3.08 3.04 14.45
C LEU A 189 1.94 2.78 15.43
N LEU A 190 1.10 1.81 15.11
CA LEU A 190 -0.11 1.50 15.86
C LEU A 190 0.19 0.44 16.92
N ALA A 191 0.09 0.85 18.19
CA ALA A 191 0.29 -0.03 19.32
C ALA A 191 -0.71 -1.21 19.31
N GLY A 192 -0.22 -2.41 19.59
CA GLY A 192 -1.03 -3.62 19.64
C GLY A 192 -1.42 -4.22 18.29
N ALA A 193 -1.05 -3.60 17.16
CA ALA A 193 -1.29 -4.14 15.82
C ALA A 193 -0.06 -4.88 15.26
N GLY A 194 -0.30 -5.96 14.53
CA GLY A 194 0.70 -6.69 13.75
C GLY A 194 0.64 -6.33 12.26
N HIS A 195 0.87 -7.32 11.40
CA HIS A 195 0.90 -7.17 9.94
C HIS A 195 -0.43 -6.68 9.38
N LEU A 196 -1.54 -7.20 9.90
CA LEU A 196 -2.88 -6.88 9.44
C LEU A 196 -3.44 -5.75 10.30
N VAL A 197 -2.86 -4.56 10.15
CA VAL A 197 -3.19 -3.38 10.98
C VAL A 197 -4.70 -3.06 11.00
N PRO A 198 -5.42 -3.08 9.85
CA PRO A 198 -6.83 -2.72 9.88
C PRO A 198 -7.71 -3.66 10.72
N PRO A 199 -7.64 -5.00 10.63
CA PRO A 199 -8.40 -5.86 11.54
C PRO A 199 -7.85 -5.87 12.97
N ASP A 200 -6.54 -5.66 13.18
CA ASP A 200 -5.94 -5.67 14.53
C ASP A 200 -6.30 -4.42 15.35
N SER A 201 -6.36 -3.25 14.71
CA SER A 201 -6.64 -1.96 15.38
C SER A 201 -7.51 -1.04 14.50
N PRO A 202 -8.77 -1.42 14.21
CA PRO A 202 -9.58 -0.78 13.17
C PRO A 202 -9.85 0.71 13.43
N ARG A 203 -10.15 1.08 14.69
CA ARG A 203 -10.42 2.48 15.07
C ARG A 203 -9.19 3.36 14.90
N SER A 204 -8.05 2.92 15.42
CA SER A 204 -6.80 3.66 15.31
C SER A 204 -6.33 3.76 13.87
N PHE A 205 -6.48 2.69 13.09
CA PHE A 205 -6.11 2.66 11.68
C PHE A 205 -6.92 3.68 10.88
N VAL A 206 -8.26 3.65 11.00
CA VAL A 206 -9.14 4.61 10.32
C VAL A 206 -8.82 6.03 10.72
N ALA A 207 -8.69 6.31 12.02
CA ALA A 207 -8.39 7.66 12.52
C ALA A 207 -7.09 8.22 11.94
N VAL A 208 -6.02 7.41 11.90
CA VAL A 208 -4.72 7.81 11.34
C VAL A 208 -4.81 8.07 9.83
N VAL A 209 -5.58 7.28 9.10
CA VAL A 209 -5.77 7.46 7.65
C VAL A 209 -6.58 8.73 7.35
N GLU A 210 -7.65 8.98 8.10
CA GLU A 210 -8.47 10.19 7.92
C GLU A 210 -7.72 11.45 8.34
N GLU A 211 -7.01 11.42 9.47
CA GLU A 211 -6.15 12.52 9.88
C GLU A 211 -5.09 12.83 8.81
N PHE A 212 -4.48 11.81 8.22
CA PHE A 212 -3.54 12.01 7.12
C PHE A 212 -4.21 12.68 5.92
N SER A 213 -5.41 12.24 5.53
CA SER A 213 -6.19 12.89 4.46
C SER A 213 -6.43 14.37 4.75
N ASP A 214 -6.86 14.71 5.97
CA ASP A 214 -7.10 16.10 6.39
C ASP A 214 -5.80 16.93 6.38
N ARG A 215 -4.67 16.32 6.75
CA ARG A 215 -3.36 16.98 6.69
C ARG A 215 -2.89 17.22 5.26
N ILE A 216 -3.28 16.38 4.30
CA ILE A 216 -3.04 16.65 2.88
C ILE A 216 -3.80 17.91 2.47
N ASP A 217 -5.10 17.98 2.78
CA ASP A 217 -5.98 19.12 2.46
C ASP A 217 -5.42 20.44 3.03
N GLN A 218 -4.88 20.37 4.25
CA GLN A 218 -4.28 21.51 4.95
C GLN A 218 -2.81 21.76 4.58
N ARG A 219 -2.23 20.95 3.70
CA ARG A 219 -0.81 21.00 3.29
C ARG A 219 0.16 20.88 4.47
N ARG A 220 -0.15 20.04 5.46
CA ARG A 220 0.61 19.79 6.69
C ARG A 220 1.25 18.39 6.77
N THR A 221 1.54 17.78 5.62
CA THR A 221 2.30 16.52 5.54
C THR A 221 3.79 16.77 5.36
N THR A 222 4.61 15.75 5.63
CA THR A 222 6.08 15.82 5.44
C THR A 222 6.44 16.21 4.00
N PHE A 223 5.70 15.69 3.02
CA PHE A 223 5.82 16.08 1.61
C PHE A 223 5.70 17.59 1.40
N HIS A 224 4.65 18.21 1.94
CA HIS A 224 4.41 19.64 1.77
C HIS A 224 5.46 20.50 2.48
N GLU A 225 5.95 20.05 3.64
CA GLU A 225 7.02 20.74 4.37
C GLU A 225 8.33 20.74 3.58
N ARG A 226 8.71 19.59 3.00
CA ARG A 226 9.88 19.46 2.14
C ARG A 226 9.80 20.40 0.93
N ARG A 227 8.65 20.45 0.25
CA ARG A 227 8.45 21.36 -0.89
C ARG A 227 8.59 22.82 -0.51
N ARG A 228 7.96 23.25 0.59
CA ARG A 228 8.12 24.62 1.11
C ARG A 228 9.58 24.94 1.46
N ALA A 229 10.32 23.99 2.02
CA ALA A 229 11.73 24.18 2.32
C ALA A 229 12.58 24.36 1.05
N ALA A 230 12.34 23.54 0.01
CA ALA A 230 13.02 23.65 -1.28
C ALA A 230 12.71 24.98 -2.00
N GLU A 231 11.45 25.40 -2.01
CA GLU A 231 11.02 26.69 -2.60
C GLU A 231 11.71 27.88 -1.92
N ARG A 232 11.82 27.86 -0.58
CA ARG A 232 12.56 28.89 0.18
C ARG A 232 14.04 28.92 -0.16
N GLN A 233 14.68 27.76 -0.32
CA GLN A 233 16.09 27.68 -0.69
C GLN A 233 16.34 28.19 -2.11
N GLN A 234 15.45 27.90 -3.05
CA GLN A 234 15.54 28.43 -4.43
C GLN A 234 15.36 29.96 -4.45
N THR A 235 14.40 30.48 -3.70
CA THR A 235 14.15 31.93 -3.61
C THR A 235 15.32 32.68 -2.98
N ALA A 236 15.94 32.11 -1.93
CA ALA A 236 17.10 32.70 -1.27
C ALA A 236 18.39 32.63 -2.12
N ALA A 237 18.45 31.76 -3.13
CA ALA A 237 19.60 31.56 -4.01
C ALA A 237 19.62 32.49 -5.24
N VAL A 238 18.58 33.31 -5.46
CA VAL A 238 18.56 34.35 -6.50
C VAL A 238 19.06 35.66 -5.86
N PRO A 239 20.30 36.13 -6.12
CA PRO A 239 20.78 37.39 -5.58
C PRO A 239 20.10 38.56 -6.31
N ASP A 240 19.84 39.65 -5.59
CA ASP A 240 19.54 40.98 -6.15
C ASP A 240 20.63 41.38 -7.15
N GLY A 241 20.42 41.03 -8.42
CA GLY A 241 21.35 41.23 -9.52
C GLY A 241 20.62 41.60 -10.81
N ALA A 242 19.53 42.36 -10.69
CA ALA A 242 18.82 42.94 -11.81
C ALA A 242 18.25 44.32 -11.43
N ALA A 243 19.13 45.22 -10.98
CA ALA A 243 18.91 46.65 -11.11
C ALA A 243 20.10 47.19 -11.92
N ALA A 244 19.89 47.28 -13.24
CA ALA A 244 20.73 48.04 -14.15
C ALA A 244 20.11 49.43 -14.36
#